data_AF-A0A9W8N4V7-F1
#
_entry.id   AF-A0A9W8N4V7-F1
#
_cell.length_a   1.000
_cell.length_b   1.000
_cell.length_c   1.000
_cell.angle_alpha   90.00
_cell.angle_beta   90.00
_cell.angle_gamma   90.00
#
_symmetry.space_group_name_H-M   'P 1'
#
loop_
_entity.id
_entity.type
_entity.pdbx_description
1 polymer ?
#
loop_
_entity_poly.entity_id
_entity_poly.type
_entity_poly.pdbx_seq_one_letter_code
_entity_poly.pdbx_strand_id
1 'polypeptide(L)'
;MIARAEESLAEAPSVIAQNLESAVGRPFALVNMGWSLELGDPPAVNQMINSEGAELDPISATESQKQYDQVPVRIGSGNRLHDGLIGYFDTSDPASGELNLDCIRTFFAPKEEDMVPLKLLNAYEHFRFSPFRGSPYSSTIPSIDCDHKSELVDSRSKSMSIFAAIIDPFIPVRSYSSILPSVSLTLPQWTWEKALNGITSYVHLGPLLVPVSGVPSYAKDLVGLAKGNTGDTPRQNLPSFSGNSDSGWNWLQPYVVKEGNDISAVNPAETENQDDSTESLFQNGQQTAIEGYMLSRNSAGAS
;
A
#
# COMPACT_ATOMS: atom_id res chain seq x y z
N MET A 1 4.11 -11.22 -9.21
CA MET A 1 4.81 -10.37 -8.21
C MET A 1 4.08 -10.40 -6.88
N ILE A 2 2.86 -9.84 -6.79
CA ILE A 2 2.11 -9.67 -5.52
C ILE A 2 1.95 -10.99 -4.75
N ALA A 3 1.40 -12.04 -5.36
CA ALA A 3 1.23 -13.34 -4.71
C ALA A 3 2.54 -13.93 -4.14
N ARG A 4 3.67 -13.74 -4.84
CA ARG A 4 5.00 -14.18 -4.36
C ARG A 4 5.53 -13.31 -3.23
N ALA A 5 5.18 -12.03 -3.23
CA ALA A 5 5.52 -11.14 -2.12
C ALA A 5 4.75 -11.57 -0.86
N GLU A 6 3.46 -11.90 -0.97
CA GLU A 6 2.64 -12.39 0.14
C GLU A 6 3.22 -13.61 0.85
N GLU A 7 3.77 -14.57 0.10
CA GLU A 7 4.45 -15.76 0.65
C GLU A 7 5.66 -15.40 1.54
N SER A 8 6.24 -14.21 1.36
CA SER A 8 7.45 -13.75 2.05
C SER A 8 7.20 -12.71 3.15
N LEU A 9 5.99 -12.15 3.23
CA LEU A 9 5.69 -11.09 4.19
C LEU A 9 5.33 -11.65 5.56
N ALA A 10 5.70 -10.96 6.64
CA ALA A 10 5.25 -11.29 7.98
C ALA A 10 3.72 -11.21 8.10
N GLU A 11 3.15 -11.89 9.10
CA GLU A 11 1.71 -11.87 9.35
C GLU A 11 1.18 -10.44 9.55
N ALA A 12 -0.02 -10.20 9.02
CA ALA A 12 -0.67 -8.91 9.14
C ALA A 12 -1.03 -8.63 10.61
N PRO A 13 -0.91 -7.37 11.10
CA PRO A 13 -1.33 -6.99 12.44
C PRO A 13 -2.77 -7.41 12.75
N SER A 14 -3.03 -7.85 13.98
CA SER A 14 -4.36 -8.27 14.45
C SER A 14 -5.43 -7.17 14.37
N VAL A 15 -5.03 -5.91 14.31
CA VAL A 15 -5.93 -4.75 14.11
C VAL A 15 -6.66 -4.84 12.76
N ILE A 16 -6.04 -5.43 11.74
CA ILE A 16 -6.67 -5.61 10.43
C ILE A 16 -7.75 -6.68 10.49
N ALA A 17 -7.56 -7.75 11.27
CA ALA A 17 -8.55 -8.81 11.43
C ALA A 17 -9.88 -8.30 12.04
N GLN A 18 -9.87 -7.10 12.64
CA GLN A 18 -11.07 -6.45 13.15
C GLN A 18 -11.83 -5.67 12.07
N ASN A 19 -11.20 -5.40 10.92
CA ASN A 19 -11.82 -4.73 9.78
C ASN A 19 -12.37 -5.76 8.79
N LEU A 20 -13.59 -5.53 8.32
CA LEU A 20 -14.30 -6.43 7.39
C LEU A 20 -13.53 -6.67 6.08
N GLU A 21 -12.76 -5.67 5.65
CA GLU A 21 -11.92 -5.73 4.45
C GLU A 21 -10.76 -6.73 4.54
N SER A 22 -10.35 -7.12 5.77
CA SER A 22 -9.35 -8.16 5.94
C SER A 22 -9.79 -9.52 5.40
N ALA A 23 -11.11 -9.73 5.29
CA ALA A 23 -11.68 -10.93 4.68
C ALA A 23 -11.44 -10.99 3.16
N VAL A 24 -11.20 -9.84 2.51
CA VAL A 24 -10.97 -9.75 1.06
C VAL A 24 -9.50 -9.99 0.71
N GLY A 25 -8.59 -9.68 1.62
CA GLY A 25 -7.16 -9.97 1.45
C GLY A 25 -6.25 -8.97 2.16
N ARG A 26 -4.95 -9.05 1.86
CA ARG A 26 -3.95 -8.12 2.38
C ARG A 26 -3.88 -6.88 1.47
N PRO A 27 -4.08 -5.66 2.00
CA PRO A 27 -3.95 -4.44 1.22
C PRO A 27 -2.47 -4.08 0.98
N PHE A 28 -2.20 -3.44 -0.16
CA PHE A 28 -0.92 -2.86 -0.50
C PHE A 28 -1.06 -1.37 -0.78
N ALA A 29 -0.03 -0.60 -0.43
CA ALA A 29 -0.03 0.85 -0.62
C ALA A 29 0.92 1.24 -1.75
N LEU A 30 0.43 2.09 -2.66
CA LEU A 30 1.28 2.82 -3.60
C LEU A 30 1.65 4.16 -2.95
N VAL A 31 2.93 4.39 -2.71
CA VAL A 31 3.44 5.55 -1.98
C VAL A 31 4.53 6.27 -2.75
N ASN A 32 4.64 7.58 -2.56
CA ASN A 32 5.88 8.30 -2.86
C ASN A 32 6.79 8.20 -1.65
N MET A 33 7.99 7.65 -1.85
CA MET A 33 9.01 7.55 -0.81
C MET A 33 10.23 8.37 -1.19
N GLY A 34 10.77 9.10 -0.21
CA GLY A 34 11.91 9.97 -0.36
C GLY A 34 13.07 9.51 0.52
N TRP A 35 14.26 9.39 -0.06
CA TRP A 35 15.48 9.08 0.67
C TRP A 35 16.54 10.14 0.39
N SER A 36 17.29 10.50 1.42
CA SER A 36 18.41 11.43 1.34
C SER A 36 19.53 10.93 2.24
N LEU A 37 20.77 11.10 1.81
CA LEU A 37 21.94 10.69 2.58
C LEU A 37 22.67 11.92 3.13
N GLU A 38 22.73 12.05 4.44
CA GLU A 38 23.45 13.15 5.11
C GLU A 38 24.76 12.63 5.72
N LEU A 39 25.86 13.35 5.50
CA LEU A 39 27.14 13.08 6.17
C LEU A 39 27.31 13.99 7.39
N GLY A 40 27.64 13.40 8.53
CA GLY A 40 27.94 14.15 9.75
C GLY A 40 29.24 14.94 9.68
N ASP A 41 30.26 14.36 9.04
CA ASP A 41 31.61 14.93 8.91
C ASP A 41 32.05 14.97 7.44
N PRO A 42 32.97 15.89 7.07
CA PRO A 42 33.58 15.85 5.75
C PRO A 42 34.36 14.54 5.55
N PRO A 43 34.49 14.05 4.30
CA PRO A 43 35.34 12.90 4.00
C PRO A 43 36.74 13.09 4.60
N ALA A 44 37.25 12.05 5.26
CA ALA A 44 38.57 12.10 5.87
C ALA A 44 39.63 12.30 4.78
N VAL A 45 40.41 13.38 4.90
CA VAL A 45 41.56 13.63 4.04
C VAL A 45 42.81 12.99 4.65
N ASN A 46 43.79 12.64 3.81
CA ASN A 46 45.07 12.14 4.29
C ASN A 46 45.76 13.22 5.16
N GLN A 47 46.07 12.87 6.41
CA GLN A 47 46.73 13.77 7.38
C GLN A 47 48.22 13.48 7.55
N MET A 48 48.84 12.69 6.66
CA MET A 48 50.27 12.39 6.73
C MET A 48 51.12 13.61 6.38
N ILE A 49 51.84 14.13 7.39
CA ILE A 49 52.66 15.35 7.32
C ILE A 49 53.97 15.15 6.53
N ASN A 50 54.42 13.91 6.31
CA ASN A 50 55.71 13.59 5.67
C ASN A 50 55.57 12.93 4.28
N SER A 51 54.73 13.46 3.41
CA SER A 51 54.66 13.04 2.00
C SER A 51 55.31 14.06 1.08
N GLU A 52 56.57 14.43 1.35
CA GLU A 52 57.42 14.99 0.29
C GLU A 52 57.67 13.87 -0.74
N GLY A 53 56.90 13.88 -1.83
CA GLY A 53 57.16 13.05 -3.01
C GLY A 53 56.48 11.69 -3.06
N ALA A 54 55.53 11.40 -2.19
CA ALA A 54 54.62 10.28 -2.38
C ALA A 54 53.18 10.80 -2.40
N GLU A 55 52.76 11.32 -3.54
CA GLU A 55 51.47 10.90 -4.10
C GLU A 55 51.52 9.37 -4.16
N LEU A 56 51.29 8.70 -3.02
CA LEU A 56 50.61 7.43 -3.09
C LEU A 56 49.29 7.81 -3.72
N ASP A 57 49.22 7.66 -5.04
CA ASP A 57 47.99 7.73 -5.81
C ASP A 57 46.93 7.10 -4.92
N PRO A 58 45.95 7.87 -4.41
CA PRO A 58 44.90 7.30 -3.59
C PRO A 58 44.04 6.50 -4.55
N ILE A 59 44.49 5.33 -5.02
CA ILE A 59 43.87 4.53 -6.07
C ILE A 59 43.29 5.47 -7.14
N SER A 60 44.15 6.23 -7.84
CA SER A 60 43.75 7.30 -8.77
C SER A 60 42.80 8.33 -8.12
N ALA A 61 43.29 9.52 -7.77
CA ALA A 61 42.46 10.60 -7.18
C ALA A 61 41.20 10.97 -7.99
N THR A 62 41.07 10.48 -9.23
CA THR A 62 39.85 10.60 -10.04
C THR A 62 38.76 9.55 -9.75
N GLU A 63 39.07 8.43 -9.09
CA GLU A 63 38.13 7.33 -8.78
C GLU A 63 37.76 7.26 -7.30
N SER A 64 38.73 7.44 -6.39
CA SER A 64 38.50 7.43 -4.94
C SER A 64 37.75 8.67 -4.43
N GLN A 65 37.95 9.83 -5.06
CA GLN A 65 37.19 11.04 -4.77
C GLN A 65 35.73 10.92 -5.28
N LYS A 66 35.53 10.26 -6.44
CA LYS A 66 34.19 9.87 -6.94
C LYS A 66 33.49 8.83 -6.08
N GLN A 67 34.23 8.03 -5.31
CA GLN A 67 33.65 6.98 -4.47
C GLN A 67 32.86 7.55 -3.27
N TYR A 68 33.21 8.75 -2.81
CA TYR A 68 32.43 9.47 -1.80
C TYR A 68 31.29 10.30 -2.40
N ASP A 69 31.34 10.62 -3.70
CA ASP A 69 30.28 11.37 -4.38
C ASP A 69 28.99 10.56 -4.54
N GLN A 70 29.08 9.23 -4.53
CA GLN A 70 27.92 8.35 -4.70
C GLN A 70 28.01 7.11 -3.81
N VAL A 71 27.17 7.07 -2.78
CA VAL A 71 27.11 5.93 -1.87
C VAL A 71 26.04 4.94 -2.37
N PRO A 72 26.41 3.66 -2.58
CA PRO A 72 25.44 2.63 -2.94
C PRO A 72 24.60 2.27 -1.71
N VAL A 73 23.29 2.39 -1.84
CA VAL A 73 22.29 2.02 -0.83
C VAL A 73 21.34 1.02 -1.46
N ARG A 74 21.16 -0.11 -0.78
CA ARG A 74 20.12 -1.09 -1.11
C ARG A 74 18.85 -0.72 -0.37
N ILE A 75 17.73 -0.67 -1.09
CA ILE A 75 16.41 -0.44 -0.49
C ILE A 75 15.63 -1.73 -0.60
N GLY A 76 15.08 -2.17 0.51
CA GLY A 76 14.36 -3.43 0.61
C GLY A 76 15.26 -4.68 0.62
N SER A 77 14.62 -5.82 0.82
CA SER A 77 15.24 -7.14 0.79
C SER A 77 14.19 -8.24 0.65
N GLY A 78 14.11 -8.90 -0.50
CA GLY A 78 13.13 -9.99 -0.73
C GLY A 78 13.30 -11.24 0.15
N ASN A 79 14.49 -11.49 0.70
CA ASN A 79 14.74 -12.67 1.54
C ASN A 79 14.44 -12.45 3.04
N ARG A 80 13.95 -11.27 3.43
CA ARG A 80 13.73 -10.93 4.84
C ARG A 80 12.24 -10.75 5.09
N LEU A 81 11.70 -11.58 5.98
CA LEU A 81 10.29 -11.59 6.38
C LEU A 81 9.74 -10.24 6.87
N HIS A 82 10.63 -9.33 7.26
CA HIS A 82 10.26 -8.06 7.89
C HIS A 82 10.50 -6.84 6.99
N ASP A 83 10.67 -6.99 5.69
CA ASP A 83 10.81 -5.85 4.78
C ASP A 83 9.51 -5.57 4.03
N GLY A 84 9.00 -4.34 4.12
CA GLY A 84 7.74 -3.95 3.50
C GLY A 84 7.83 -3.62 2.01
N LEU A 85 9.02 -3.62 1.39
CA LEU A 85 9.15 -3.26 -0.02
C LEU A 85 8.75 -4.42 -0.95
N ILE A 86 7.76 -4.20 -1.79
CA ILE A 86 7.31 -5.18 -2.79
C ILE A 86 7.90 -4.87 -4.16
N GLY A 87 7.83 -3.60 -4.55
CA GLY A 87 8.47 -3.11 -5.77
C GLY A 87 8.47 -1.60 -5.82
N TYR A 88 9.23 -1.04 -6.76
CA TYR A 88 9.29 0.39 -6.98
C TYR A 88 9.43 0.75 -8.45
N PHE A 89 9.11 2.00 -8.75
CA PHE A 89 9.21 2.61 -10.06
C PHE A 89 10.40 3.56 -10.07
N ASP A 90 11.23 3.49 -11.11
CA ASP A 90 12.30 4.46 -11.30
C ASP A 90 11.70 5.84 -11.63
N THR A 91 12.47 6.90 -11.38
CA THR A 91 12.15 8.22 -11.92
C THR A 91 12.77 8.39 -13.30
N SER A 92 11.98 8.88 -14.26
CA SER A 92 12.43 9.19 -15.62
C SER A 92 13.43 10.34 -15.63
N ASP A 93 13.21 11.32 -14.74
CA ASP A 93 14.11 12.43 -14.48
C ASP A 93 14.15 12.72 -12.96
N PRO A 94 15.33 12.63 -12.31
CA PRO A 94 15.50 12.94 -10.89
C PRO A 94 15.09 14.38 -10.51
N ALA A 95 15.12 15.32 -11.46
CA ALA A 95 14.79 16.72 -11.21
C ALA A 95 13.29 17.02 -11.36
N SER A 96 12.59 16.34 -12.26
CA SER A 96 11.14 16.51 -12.46
C SER A 96 10.30 15.69 -11.49
N GLY A 97 10.86 14.61 -10.93
CA GLY A 97 10.13 13.65 -10.09
C GLY A 97 9.10 12.84 -10.88
N GLU A 98 9.16 12.86 -12.21
CA GLU A 98 8.27 12.10 -13.08
C GLU A 98 8.57 10.60 -12.97
N LEU A 99 7.53 9.81 -12.72
CA LEU A 99 7.62 8.37 -12.50
C LEU A 99 7.65 7.63 -13.83
N ASN A 100 8.60 6.71 -13.98
CA ASN A 100 8.58 5.74 -15.06
C ASN A 100 7.67 4.56 -14.66
N LEU A 101 6.48 4.50 -15.25
CA LEU A 101 5.51 3.43 -14.99
C LEU A 101 5.67 2.20 -15.90
N ASP A 102 6.63 2.23 -16.83
CA ASP A 102 6.83 1.14 -17.80
C ASP A 102 7.49 -0.08 -17.14
N CYS A 103 8.22 0.12 -16.04
CA CYS A 103 8.98 -0.90 -15.37
C CYS A 103 8.82 -0.85 -13.84
N ILE A 104 8.45 -1.98 -13.25
CA ILE A 104 8.41 -2.23 -11.81
C ILE A 104 9.62 -3.04 -11.42
N ARG A 105 10.50 -2.47 -10.61
CA ARG A 105 11.62 -3.18 -10.02
C ARG A 105 11.20 -3.89 -8.75
N THR A 106 11.44 -5.19 -8.66
CA THR A 106 10.97 -6.02 -7.55
C THR A 106 11.90 -7.21 -7.27
N PHE A 107 11.94 -7.69 -6.03
CA PHE A 107 12.60 -8.95 -5.68
C PHE A 107 11.77 -10.20 -6.07
N PHE A 108 10.48 -10.00 -6.40
CA PHE A 108 9.50 -11.07 -6.58
C PHE A 108 9.17 -11.34 -8.06
N ALA A 109 10.05 -10.92 -8.97
CA ALA A 109 9.95 -11.25 -10.39
C ALA A 109 10.26 -12.75 -10.62
N PRO A 110 9.70 -13.37 -11.67
CA PRO A 110 10.11 -14.71 -12.11
C PRO A 110 11.61 -14.75 -12.43
N LYS A 111 12.23 -15.91 -12.22
CA LYS A 111 13.68 -16.10 -12.47
C LYS A 111 14.02 -16.23 -13.96
N GLU A 112 13.01 -16.32 -14.83
CA GLU A 112 13.16 -16.38 -16.29
C GLU A 112 13.22 -14.94 -16.85
N GLU A 113 14.13 -14.70 -17.79
CA GLU A 113 14.63 -13.38 -18.23
C GLU A 113 13.56 -12.33 -18.57
N ASP A 114 13.91 -11.05 -18.28
CA ASP A 114 13.28 -9.79 -18.70
C ASP A 114 11.79 -9.85 -19.10
N MET A 115 10.93 -10.10 -18.12
CA MET A 115 9.49 -9.96 -18.31
C MET A 115 9.09 -8.50 -18.15
N VAL A 116 8.82 -7.77 -19.23
CA VAL A 116 8.17 -6.45 -19.14
C VAL A 116 6.74 -6.64 -18.57
N PRO A 117 6.32 -5.88 -17.53
CA PRO A 117 6.98 -4.72 -16.93
C PRO A 117 7.83 -5.02 -15.68
N LEU A 118 8.03 -6.26 -15.27
CA LEU A 118 8.77 -6.63 -14.04
C LEU A 118 10.28 -6.79 -14.28
N LYS A 119 11.09 -5.97 -13.60
CA LYS A 119 12.55 -6.13 -13.55
C LYS A 119 12.99 -6.69 -12.20
N LEU A 120 13.76 -7.78 -12.24
CA LEU A 120 14.29 -8.41 -11.03
C LEU A 120 15.38 -7.55 -10.41
N LEU A 121 15.23 -7.24 -9.12
CA LEU A 121 16.27 -6.60 -8.32
C LEU A 121 17.35 -7.62 -7.95
N ASN A 122 18.53 -7.46 -8.54
CA ASN A 122 19.69 -8.28 -8.21
C ASN A 122 20.52 -7.64 -7.07
N ALA A 123 21.49 -8.39 -6.55
CA ALA A 123 22.36 -7.93 -5.45
C ALA A 123 23.39 -6.86 -5.87
N TYR A 124 23.42 -6.46 -7.15
CA TYR A 124 24.41 -5.55 -7.72
C TYR A 124 23.81 -4.20 -8.13
N GLU A 125 22.52 -4.16 -8.43
CA GLU A 125 21.75 -2.94 -8.69
C GLU A 125 21.40 -2.24 -7.38
N HIS A 126 22.10 -1.14 -7.11
CA HIS A 126 21.93 -0.31 -5.92
C HIS A 126 21.55 1.10 -6.33
N PHE A 127 20.73 1.76 -5.50
CA PHE A 127 20.55 3.19 -5.61
C PHE A 127 21.85 3.89 -5.23
N ARG A 128 22.20 4.92 -5.99
CA ARG A 128 23.38 5.74 -5.70
C ARG A 128 22.89 7.10 -5.23
N PHE A 129 23.12 7.38 -3.96
CA PHE A 129 22.78 8.67 -3.37
C PHE A 129 24.01 9.55 -3.36
N SER A 130 23.86 10.78 -3.85
CA SER A 130 24.84 11.82 -3.64
C SER A 130 24.67 12.36 -2.21
N PRO A 131 25.63 12.12 -1.30
CA PRO A 131 25.51 12.62 0.04
C PRO A 131 25.51 14.15 0.05
N PHE A 132 24.68 14.73 0.91
CA PHE A 132 24.73 16.15 1.20
C PHE A 132 25.23 16.39 2.63
N ARG A 133 25.57 17.63 2.92
CA ARG A 133 26.00 18.05 4.24
C ARG A 133 25.14 19.21 4.70
N GLY A 134 24.51 19.06 5.86
CA GLY A 134 24.00 20.20 6.61
C GLY A 134 25.17 20.96 7.21
N SER A 135 25.31 22.26 6.92
CA SER A 135 26.27 23.06 7.68
C SER A 135 25.70 23.32 9.08
N PRO A 136 26.40 22.97 10.16
CA PRO A 136 25.98 23.35 11.51
C PRO A 136 26.18 24.85 11.79
N TYR A 137 26.86 25.58 10.90
CA TYR A 137 27.18 27.00 11.04
C TYR A 137 26.88 27.76 9.74
N SER A 138 26.17 28.88 9.80
CA SER A 138 26.02 29.78 8.65
C SER A 138 27.39 30.27 8.21
N SER A 139 27.70 30.15 6.90
CA SER A 139 28.89 30.73 6.27
C SER A 139 28.89 32.28 6.30
N THR A 140 27.80 32.86 6.77
CA THR A 140 27.61 34.30 6.95
C THR A 140 27.50 34.56 8.45
N ILE A 141 28.50 35.29 8.98
CA ILE A 141 28.58 36.10 10.23
C ILE A 141 27.45 35.88 11.25
N PRO A 142 27.72 35.80 12.58
CA PRO A 142 26.71 35.62 13.61
C PRO A 142 25.75 36.83 13.72
N SER A 143 24.88 37.01 12.75
CA SER A 143 23.64 37.73 12.92
C SER A 143 22.70 36.81 13.67
N ILE A 144 22.16 37.34 14.75
CA ILE A 144 21.13 36.76 15.60
C ILE A 144 19.90 36.55 14.71
N ASP A 145 19.84 35.44 13.98
CA ASP A 145 18.65 35.04 13.26
C ASP A 145 18.48 33.52 13.30
N CYS A 146 17.32 33.13 13.80
CA CYS A 146 16.99 31.80 14.31
C CYS A 146 16.66 30.77 13.20
N ASP A 147 17.19 30.93 11.99
CA ASP A 147 16.69 30.23 10.80
C ASP A 147 17.58 29.11 10.25
N HIS A 148 18.60 28.67 10.99
CA HIS A 148 19.43 27.51 10.61
C HIS A 148 18.63 26.21 10.39
N LYS A 149 17.45 26.10 11.01
CA LYS A 149 16.56 24.95 10.81
C LYS A 149 15.95 24.93 9.41
N SER A 150 15.61 26.09 8.83
CA SER A 150 14.99 26.13 7.50
C SER A 150 16.00 25.83 6.40
N GLU A 151 17.23 26.35 6.48
CA GLU A 151 18.31 26.05 5.52
C GLU A 151 18.68 24.56 5.48
N LEU A 152 18.71 23.89 6.65
CA LEU A 152 18.95 22.46 6.75
C LEU A 152 17.81 21.66 6.11
N VAL A 153 16.56 22.01 6.44
CA VAL A 153 15.36 21.36 5.89
C VAL A 153 15.29 21.53 4.37
N ASP A 154 15.63 22.72 3.86
CA ASP A 154 15.69 23.00 2.44
C ASP A 154 16.79 22.19 1.74
N SER A 155 17.98 22.12 2.33
CA SER A 155 19.11 21.36 1.79
C SER A 155 18.82 19.86 1.76
N ARG A 156 18.17 19.34 2.82
CA ARG A 156 17.70 17.96 2.88
C ARG A 156 16.62 17.66 1.85
N SER A 157 15.67 18.58 1.68
CA SER A 157 14.57 18.42 0.72
C SER A 157 15.07 18.46 -0.73
N LYS A 158 16.04 19.34 -1.04
CA LYS A 158 16.69 19.41 -2.35
C LYS A 158 17.52 18.17 -2.69
N SER A 159 18.06 17.50 -1.68
CA SER A 159 18.90 16.31 -1.84
C SER A 159 18.11 15.00 -1.74
N MET A 160 16.77 15.08 -1.70
CA MET A 160 15.91 13.92 -1.58
C MET A 160 15.66 13.29 -2.95
N SER A 161 15.99 12.00 -3.09
CA SER A 161 15.55 11.22 -4.24
C SER A 161 14.17 10.62 -3.93
N ILE A 162 13.18 11.03 -4.72
CA ILE A 162 11.79 10.59 -4.60
C ILE A 162 11.54 9.52 -5.65
N PHE A 163 10.83 8.46 -5.29
CA PHE A 163 10.35 7.45 -6.21
C PHE A 163 9.04 6.85 -5.70
N ALA A 164 8.26 6.24 -6.59
CA ALA A 164 7.05 5.54 -6.20
C ALA A 164 7.35 4.09 -5.85
N ALA A 165 6.69 3.57 -4.81
CA ALA A 165 6.83 2.20 -4.39
C ALA A 165 5.51 1.57 -4.01
N ILE A 166 5.42 0.29 -4.30
CA ILE A 166 4.40 -0.61 -3.80
C ILE A 166 4.97 -1.22 -2.52
N ILE A 167 4.32 -0.96 -1.41
CA ILE A 167 4.74 -1.39 -0.10
C ILE A 167 3.62 -2.09 0.65
N ASP A 168 4.03 -2.94 1.58
CA ASP A 168 3.19 -3.34 2.69
C ASP A 168 3.06 -2.17 3.68
N PRO A 169 1.85 -1.66 3.95
CA PRO A 169 1.66 -0.51 4.83
C PRO A 169 1.94 -0.81 6.31
N PHE A 170 2.03 -2.08 6.70
CA PHE A 170 2.18 -2.53 8.09
C PHE A 170 3.62 -2.82 8.48
N ILE A 171 4.48 -3.03 7.49
CA ILE A 171 5.88 -3.42 7.68
C ILE A 171 6.78 -2.28 7.20
N PRO A 172 7.81 -1.88 7.97
CA PRO A 172 8.74 -0.85 7.54
C PRO A 172 9.53 -1.27 6.29
N VAL A 173 9.75 -0.30 5.39
CA VAL A 173 10.74 -0.43 4.32
C VAL A 173 12.11 -0.09 4.88
N ARG A 174 13.10 -0.98 4.68
CA ARG A 174 14.46 -0.76 5.21
C ARG A 174 15.45 -0.38 4.12
N SER A 175 16.38 0.49 4.45
CA SER A 175 17.57 0.77 3.66
C SER A 175 18.80 0.16 4.31
N TYR A 176 19.75 -0.24 3.46
CA TYR A 176 21.00 -0.89 3.85
C TYR A 176 22.14 -0.27 3.07
N SER A 177 23.26 -0.04 3.74
CA SER A 177 24.53 0.29 3.09
C SER A 177 25.64 -0.54 3.73
N SER A 178 26.81 -0.57 3.11
CA SER A 178 27.97 -1.28 3.65
C SER A 178 28.63 -0.56 4.83
N ILE A 179 28.33 0.72 5.03
CA ILE A 179 29.06 1.60 5.96
C ILE A 179 28.17 2.24 7.04
N LEU A 180 26.86 2.33 6.82
CA LEU A 180 25.91 2.95 7.74
C LEU A 180 24.93 1.93 8.32
N PRO A 181 24.45 2.16 9.55
CA PRO A 181 23.34 1.39 10.13
C PRO A 181 22.12 1.39 9.21
N SER A 182 21.35 0.29 9.24
CA SER A 182 20.10 0.21 8.50
C SER A 182 19.06 1.17 9.07
N VAL A 183 18.38 1.91 8.20
CA VAL A 183 17.31 2.85 8.56
C VAL A 183 15.97 2.31 8.03
N SER A 184 14.88 2.56 8.75
CA SER A 184 13.53 2.13 8.36
C SER A 184 12.60 3.30 8.14
N LEU A 185 11.77 3.20 7.11
CA LEU A 185 10.66 4.10 6.82
C LEU A 185 9.34 3.35 7.04
N THR A 186 8.48 3.87 7.89
CA THR A 186 7.17 3.27 8.23
C THR A 186 6.06 4.25 7.90
N LEU A 187 4.96 3.76 7.33
CA LEU A 187 3.75 4.56 7.20
C LEU A 187 3.10 4.76 8.57
N PRO A 188 2.74 6.01 8.95
CA PRO A 188 1.97 6.24 10.16
C PRO A 188 0.63 5.50 10.13
N GLN A 189 0.25 4.87 11.24
CA GLN A 189 -0.96 4.04 11.35
C GLN A 189 -2.23 4.73 10.82
N TRP A 190 -2.43 6.00 11.18
CA TRP A 190 -3.59 6.79 10.75
C TRP A 190 -3.73 6.90 9.22
N THR A 191 -2.64 6.81 8.45
CA THR A 191 -2.66 6.95 6.98
C THR A 191 -3.40 5.80 6.32
N TRP A 192 -3.12 4.57 6.76
CA TRP A 192 -3.74 3.38 6.21
C TRP A 192 -5.03 3.03 6.94
N GLU A 193 -5.21 3.33 8.23
CA GLU A 193 -6.49 3.07 8.93
C GLU A 193 -7.65 3.83 8.29
N LYS A 194 -7.45 5.11 7.99
CA LYS A 194 -8.47 5.92 7.32
C LYS A 194 -8.75 5.42 5.90
N ALA A 195 -7.71 4.95 5.21
CA ALA A 195 -7.85 4.41 3.86
C ALA A 195 -8.60 3.06 3.88
N LEU A 196 -8.27 2.18 4.82
CA LEU A 196 -8.98 0.92 5.05
C LEU A 196 -10.44 1.22 5.35
N ASN A 197 -10.77 2.01 6.36
CA ASN A 197 -12.17 2.34 6.68
C ASN A 197 -13.00 2.96 5.52
N GLY A 198 -12.35 3.41 4.44
CA GLY A 198 -12.98 3.87 3.21
C GLY A 198 -13.13 2.82 2.10
N ILE A 199 -12.47 1.67 2.18
CA ILE A 199 -12.56 0.60 1.19
C ILE A 199 -13.91 -0.10 1.33
N THR A 200 -14.62 -0.18 0.21
CA THR A 200 -15.91 -0.86 0.14
C THR A 200 -15.77 -2.05 -0.79
N SER A 201 -16.14 -3.22 -0.29
CA SER A 201 -15.97 -4.51 -0.97
C SER A 201 -17.28 -4.98 -1.58
N TYR A 202 -17.20 -5.46 -2.82
CA TYR A 202 -18.31 -6.06 -3.56
C TYR A 202 -17.97 -7.51 -3.90
N VAL A 203 -18.77 -8.46 -3.44
CA VAL A 203 -18.57 -9.89 -3.70
C VAL A 203 -19.77 -10.44 -4.43
N HIS A 204 -19.57 -11.09 -5.58
CA HIS A 204 -20.64 -11.82 -6.25
C HIS A 204 -20.92 -13.12 -5.51
N LEU A 205 -22.20 -13.43 -5.30
CA LEU A 205 -22.62 -14.61 -4.59
C LEU A 205 -23.82 -15.27 -5.25
N GLY A 206 -23.66 -16.55 -5.60
CA GLY A 206 -24.73 -17.36 -6.15
C GLY A 206 -24.25 -18.67 -6.76
N PRO A 207 -25.19 -19.57 -7.14
CA PRO A 207 -26.62 -19.50 -6.85
C PRO A 207 -26.95 -19.93 -5.41
N LEU A 208 -27.70 -19.11 -4.68
CA LEU A 208 -28.24 -19.45 -3.37
C LEU A 208 -29.66 -20.02 -3.52
N LEU A 209 -29.93 -21.14 -2.87
CA LEU A 209 -31.29 -21.71 -2.81
C LEU A 209 -32.06 -21.03 -1.69
N VAL A 210 -33.11 -20.30 -2.07
CA VAL A 210 -34.02 -19.64 -1.13
C VAL A 210 -35.46 -20.07 -1.39
N PRO A 211 -36.33 -20.11 -0.38
CA PRO A 211 -37.77 -20.27 -0.61
C PRO A 211 -38.29 -19.17 -1.53
N VAL A 212 -39.21 -19.52 -2.44
CA VAL A 212 -39.81 -18.53 -3.38
C VAL A 212 -40.47 -17.35 -2.65
N SER A 213 -40.99 -17.56 -1.45
CA SER A 213 -41.55 -16.51 -0.59
C SER A 213 -40.52 -15.51 -0.06
N GLY A 214 -39.23 -15.85 -0.08
CA GLY A 214 -38.12 -15.04 0.42
C GLY A 214 -37.49 -14.11 -0.63
N VAL A 215 -37.96 -14.12 -1.87
CA VAL A 215 -37.46 -13.23 -2.94
C VAL A 215 -38.34 -11.98 -3.02
N PRO A 216 -37.84 -10.78 -2.65
CA PRO A 216 -38.61 -9.56 -2.74
C PRO A 216 -38.91 -9.21 -4.21
N SER A 217 -39.96 -8.43 -4.42
CA SER A 217 -40.22 -7.85 -5.74
C SER A 217 -39.35 -6.61 -5.97
N TYR A 218 -39.07 -6.29 -7.23
CA TYR A 218 -38.38 -5.05 -7.58
C TYR A 218 -39.13 -3.82 -7.03
N ALA A 219 -38.37 -2.84 -6.51
CA ALA A 219 -38.90 -1.68 -5.82
C ALA A 219 -38.10 -0.46 -6.29
N LYS A 220 -38.72 0.34 -7.16
CA LYS A 220 -38.10 1.49 -7.84
C LYS A 220 -37.57 2.55 -6.86
N ASP A 221 -38.16 2.61 -5.66
CA ASP A 221 -37.80 3.57 -4.61
C ASP A 221 -36.48 3.22 -3.90
N LEU A 222 -36.00 1.97 -4.02
CA LEU A 222 -34.78 1.49 -3.34
C LEU A 222 -33.52 1.61 -4.20
N VAL A 223 -33.64 1.95 -5.48
CA VAL A 223 -32.52 2.05 -6.44
C VAL A 223 -31.49 3.11 -6.01
N GLY A 224 -31.93 4.14 -5.28
CA GLY A 224 -31.05 5.19 -4.73
C GLY A 224 -30.22 4.77 -3.52
N LEU A 225 -30.65 3.73 -2.78
CA LEU A 225 -29.96 3.24 -1.58
C LEU A 225 -28.76 2.36 -1.92
N ALA A 226 -28.68 1.81 -3.13
CA ALA A 226 -27.52 1.04 -3.60
C ALA A 226 -26.23 1.88 -3.74
N LYS A 227 -26.34 3.23 -3.72
CA LYS A 227 -25.20 4.16 -3.74
C LYS A 227 -24.73 4.56 -2.34
N GLY A 228 -25.47 4.21 -1.30
CA GLY A 228 -25.24 4.67 0.07
C GLY A 228 -25.03 3.50 1.03
N ASN A 229 -24.15 3.72 2.01
CA ASN A 229 -23.88 2.77 3.09
C ASN A 229 -24.96 2.83 4.19
N THR A 230 -26.23 2.84 3.78
CA THR A 230 -27.36 3.20 4.64
C THR A 230 -27.97 1.96 5.29
N GLY A 231 -28.14 2.00 6.61
CA GLY A 231 -28.86 0.99 7.41
C GLY A 231 -30.38 0.97 7.22
N ASP A 232 -30.93 1.83 6.36
CA ASP A 232 -32.37 1.92 6.07
C ASP A 232 -32.83 0.97 4.94
N THR A 233 -32.07 -0.09 4.68
CA THR A 233 -32.44 -1.07 3.64
C THR A 233 -33.38 -2.12 4.22
N PRO A 234 -34.37 -2.61 3.44
CA PRO A 234 -35.29 -3.63 3.95
C PRO A 234 -34.54 -4.94 4.24
N ARG A 235 -34.88 -5.58 5.36
CA ARG A 235 -34.29 -6.87 5.75
C ARG A 235 -34.82 -8.00 4.88
N GLN A 236 -33.94 -8.89 4.49
CA GLN A 236 -34.27 -10.11 3.76
C GLN A 236 -33.75 -11.33 4.54
N ASN A 237 -34.58 -12.36 4.60
CA ASN A 237 -34.22 -13.68 5.14
C ASN A 237 -33.29 -14.38 4.15
N LEU A 238 -32.05 -13.95 4.13
CA LEU A 238 -30.95 -14.59 3.41
C LEU A 238 -30.05 -15.28 4.43
N PRO A 239 -29.36 -16.36 4.03
CA PRO A 239 -28.33 -16.96 4.87
C PRO A 239 -27.35 -15.87 5.30
N SER A 240 -27.20 -15.65 6.60
CA SER A 240 -26.18 -14.73 7.07
C SER A 240 -24.81 -15.36 6.90
N PHE A 241 -23.89 -14.61 6.31
CA PHE A 241 -22.51 -15.05 6.10
C PHE A 241 -21.60 -14.78 7.31
N SER A 242 -22.16 -14.16 8.35
CA SER A 242 -21.52 -13.91 9.63
C SER A 242 -22.39 -14.50 10.74
N GLY A 243 -21.80 -15.21 11.69
CA GLY A 243 -22.52 -15.74 12.86
C GLY A 243 -23.15 -14.65 13.75
N ASN A 244 -22.87 -13.36 13.49
CA ASN A 244 -23.41 -12.21 14.21
C ASN A 244 -24.35 -11.40 13.31
N SER A 245 -25.45 -10.90 13.90
CA SER A 245 -26.55 -10.17 13.25
C SER A 245 -26.17 -8.78 12.74
N ASP A 246 -24.99 -8.31 13.11
CA ASP A 246 -24.35 -7.09 12.61
C ASP A 246 -23.23 -7.49 11.63
N SER A 247 -23.59 -8.24 10.59
CA SER A 247 -22.64 -8.85 9.64
C SER A 247 -21.81 -7.82 8.88
N GLY A 248 -22.19 -6.54 8.95
CA GLY A 248 -21.55 -5.49 8.17
C GLY A 248 -21.70 -5.70 6.67
N TRP A 249 -22.64 -6.51 6.18
CA TRP A 249 -22.86 -6.75 4.76
C TRP A 249 -24.29 -6.38 4.34
N ASN A 250 -24.42 -5.88 3.12
CA ASN A 250 -25.69 -5.62 2.42
C ASN A 250 -25.80 -6.57 1.23
N TRP A 251 -26.89 -7.30 1.12
CA TRP A 251 -27.24 -8.01 -0.10
C TRP A 251 -27.72 -7.01 -1.17
N LEU A 252 -27.38 -7.26 -2.41
CA LEU A 252 -27.75 -6.49 -3.58
C LEU A 252 -28.37 -7.46 -4.59
N GLN A 253 -29.70 -7.42 -4.70
CA GLN A 253 -30.43 -8.27 -5.63
C GLN A 253 -30.55 -7.58 -6.99
N PRO A 254 -29.98 -8.13 -8.08
CA PRO A 254 -30.17 -7.61 -9.42
C PRO A 254 -31.57 -7.94 -9.96
N TYR A 255 -32.16 -6.97 -10.67
CA TYR A 255 -33.42 -7.10 -11.41
C TYR A 255 -33.27 -6.55 -12.83
N VAL A 256 -33.96 -7.20 -13.77
CA VAL A 256 -34.08 -6.72 -15.16
C VAL A 256 -35.31 -5.81 -15.25
N VAL A 257 -35.09 -4.52 -15.44
CA VAL A 257 -36.15 -3.53 -15.65
C VAL A 257 -36.29 -3.27 -17.16
N LYS A 258 -37.50 -3.36 -17.71
CA LYS A 258 -37.77 -3.18 -19.15
C LYS A 258 -38.16 -1.73 -19.52
N GLU A 259 -37.89 -0.76 -18.67
CA GLU A 259 -38.19 0.66 -18.91
C GLU A 259 -36.92 1.47 -19.13
N GLY A 260 -36.71 1.96 -20.37
CA GLY A 260 -35.59 2.84 -20.73
C GLY A 260 -34.29 2.11 -21.10
N ASN A 261 -33.28 2.88 -21.52
CA ASN A 261 -31.98 2.37 -21.97
C ASN A 261 -31.10 1.74 -20.87
N ASP A 262 -31.55 1.73 -19.60
CA ASP A 262 -30.85 1.10 -18.49
C ASP A 262 -31.42 -0.30 -18.23
N ILE A 263 -30.63 -1.32 -18.54
CA ILE A 263 -31.06 -2.72 -18.61
C ILE A 263 -30.90 -3.44 -17.25
N SER A 264 -30.53 -2.75 -16.17
CA SER A 264 -30.27 -3.40 -14.86
C SER A 264 -30.49 -2.44 -13.70
N ALA A 265 -31.35 -2.83 -12.75
CA ALA A 265 -31.53 -2.13 -11.48
C ALA A 265 -31.21 -3.08 -10.32
N VAL A 266 -30.71 -2.54 -9.21
CA VAL A 266 -30.29 -3.31 -8.04
C VAL A 266 -31.08 -2.82 -6.82
N ASN A 267 -31.74 -3.73 -6.11
CA ASN A 267 -32.31 -3.40 -4.81
C ASN A 267 -31.36 -3.88 -3.69
N PRO A 268 -30.95 -2.99 -2.77
CA PRO A 268 -30.26 -3.41 -1.57
C PRO A 268 -31.23 -4.03 -0.56
N ALA A 269 -30.74 -5.02 0.18
CA ALA A 269 -31.42 -5.64 1.30
C ALA A 269 -30.41 -5.99 2.40
N GLU A 270 -30.79 -5.87 3.68
CA GLU A 270 -29.95 -6.38 4.78
C GLU A 270 -30.09 -7.90 4.88
N THR A 271 -29.00 -8.59 5.21
CA THR A 271 -29.08 -10.01 5.58
C THR A 271 -29.50 -10.11 7.04
N GLU A 272 -30.62 -10.75 7.34
CA GLU A 272 -31.01 -11.04 8.72
C GLU A 272 -30.42 -12.38 9.19
N ASN A 273 -29.87 -12.43 10.40
CA ASN A 273 -29.53 -13.70 11.03
C ASN A 273 -30.81 -14.49 11.24
N GLN A 274 -30.96 -15.56 10.46
CA GLN A 274 -31.95 -16.58 10.78
C GLN A 274 -31.51 -17.20 12.10
N ASP A 275 -32.21 -16.82 13.17
CA ASP A 275 -32.00 -17.34 14.52
C ASP A 275 -31.91 -18.87 14.46
N ASP A 276 -31.08 -19.45 15.34
CA ASP A 276 -30.70 -20.87 15.44
C ASP A 276 -31.89 -21.84 15.66
N SER A 277 -33.12 -21.36 15.46
CA SER A 277 -34.26 -22.17 15.06
C SER A 277 -33.96 -22.88 13.74
N THR A 278 -33.52 -24.12 13.88
CA THR A 278 -33.58 -25.25 12.92
C THR A 278 -34.85 -25.36 12.04
N GLU A 279 -35.82 -24.45 12.16
CA GLU A 279 -36.91 -24.29 11.21
C GLU A 279 -36.43 -23.51 9.98
N SER A 280 -35.91 -24.30 9.04
CA SER A 280 -36.24 -24.21 7.62
C SER A 280 -35.35 -23.36 6.70
N LEU A 281 -34.23 -23.95 6.29
CA LEU A 281 -33.86 -23.96 4.86
C LEU A 281 -34.55 -25.11 4.09
N PHE A 282 -35.21 -26.01 4.81
CA PHE A 282 -35.86 -27.24 4.32
C PHE A 282 -37.39 -27.27 4.49
N GLN A 283 -38.09 -26.14 4.63
CA GLN A 283 -39.55 -26.17 4.50
C GLN A 283 -39.89 -26.75 3.14
N ASN A 284 -40.87 -27.65 3.13
CA ASN A 284 -41.44 -28.34 1.97
C ASN A 284 -42.13 -27.35 1.01
N GLY A 285 -41.37 -26.41 0.44
CA GLY A 285 -41.81 -25.36 -0.46
C GLY A 285 -40.95 -25.30 -1.71
N GLN A 286 -41.47 -24.68 -2.76
CA GLN A 286 -40.69 -24.44 -3.98
C GLN A 286 -39.50 -23.54 -3.63
N GLN A 287 -38.30 -24.01 -3.95
CA GLN A 287 -37.06 -23.25 -3.85
C GLN A 287 -36.76 -22.61 -5.21
N THR A 288 -36.17 -21.42 -5.17
CA THR A 288 -35.62 -20.76 -6.35
C THR A 288 -34.15 -20.45 -6.13
N ALA A 289 -33.36 -20.56 -7.19
CA ALA A 289 -31.99 -20.08 -7.19
C ALA A 289 -32.00 -18.56 -7.37
N ILE A 290 -31.28 -17.86 -6.51
CA ILE A 290 -31.00 -16.43 -6.67
C ILE A 290 -29.49 -16.21 -6.76
N GLU A 291 -29.11 -15.23 -7.57
CA GLU A 291 -27.76 -14.68 -7.63
C GLU A 291 -27.83 -13.21 -7.27
N GLY A 292 -26.78 -12.70 -6.63
CA GLY A 292 -26.68 -11.31 -6.26
C GLY A 292 -25.28 -10.93 -5.80
N TYR A 293 -25.17 -9.76 -5.20
CA TYR A 293 -23.90 -9.23 -4.72
C TYR A 293 -23.99 -8.92 -3.23
N MET A 294 -22.87 -9.02 -2.53
CA MET A 294 -22.70 -8.54 -1.17
C MET A 294 -21.87 -7.28 -1.20
N LEU A 295 -22.29 -6.27 -0.45
CA LEU A 295 -21.65 -4.97 -0.30
C LEU A 295 -21.25 -4.77 1.16
N SER A 296 -19.97 -4.54 1.44
CA SER A 296 -19.51 -4.27 2.80
C SER A 296 -20.00 -2.92 3.32
N ARG A 297 -20.35 -2.87 4.60
CA ARG A 297 -20.71 -1.66 5.32
C ARG A 297 -19.48 -1.07 5.99
N ASN A 298 -19.30 0.23 5.82
CA ASN A 298 -18.24 0.97 6.48
C ASN A 298 -18.78 1.34 7.87
N SER A 299 -18.05 0.97 8.91
CA SER A 299 -18.32 1.38 10.29
C SER A 299 -18.13 2.88 10.53
N ALA A 300 -17.63 3.63 9.54
CA ALA A 300 -17.30 5.06 9.62
C ALA A 300 -18.52 6.01 9.69
N GLY A 301 -19.76 5.49 9.74
CA GLY A 301 -20.99 6.29 9.82
C GLY A 301 -21.60 6.42 11.22
N ALA A 302 -21.03 5.79 12.26
CA ALA A 302 -21.52 5.87 13.63
C ALA A 302 -20.69 6.87 14.46
N SER A 303 -20.87 8.16 14.19
CA SER A 303 -20.46 9.24 15.10
C SER A 303 -21.44 10.40 15.05
#